data_AF-A0A3L8DBV6-F1
#
_entry.id   AF-A0A3L8DBV6-F1
#
_cell.length_a   1.000
_cell.length_b   1.000
_cell.length_c   1.000
_cell.angle_alpha   90.00
_cell.angle_beta   90.00
_cell.angle_gamma   90.00
#
_symmetry.space_group_name_H-M   'P 1'
#
loop_
_entity.id
_entity.type
_entity.pdbx_description
1 polymer ?
#
loop_
_entity_poly.entity_id
_entity_poly.type
_entity_poly.pdbx_seq_one_letter_code
_entity_poly.pdbx_strand_id
1 'polypeptide(L)'
;MSARGKKNKNKSKLLEKRPRHVLCKEQRYSQEMDRGSDKDDEAESANEWVIPFPVAMWDMEHCDPKKCSGRKLARHGLIKVLRLGARFPGLCLTPIGKKCVNPTDREIVQEYGCAVVDCSWARLDDTPFNRMKTPHPRLLPFFVAANPINYGKPCELSCVEAIAATLFITGYPDEAKLYLGKFSWGHSFLELNSELLESYALCANSEEVITVQEKFLEKARQERLDRLALPDFPQSDTDSEEREEDKDEATKVTKDIADIKI
;
A
#
# COMPACT_ATOMS: atom_id res chain seq x y z
N MET A 1 66.25 -46.33 16.38
CA MET A 1 67.04 -45.23 15.79
C MET A 1 66.24 -44.63 14.64
N SER A 2 66.06 -43.31 14.65
CA SER A 2 65.76 -42.39 13.52
C SER A 2 64.56 -42.66 12.58
N ALA A 3 63.95 -41.70 11.89
CA ALA A 3 63.69 -40.26 11.98
C ALA A 3 63.12 -39.88 10.60
N ARG A 4 62.04 -39.06 10.53
CA ARG A 4 61.63 -38.18 9.40
C ARG A 4 61.35 -38.85 8.02
N GLY A 5 60.33 -38.54 7.22
CA GLY A 5 59.26 -37.56 7.25
C GLY A 5 58.59 -37.44 5.85
N LYS A 6 57.36 -36.88 5.85
CA LYS A 6 56.64 -36.14 4.77
C LYS A 6 56.28 -36.84 3.44
N LYS A 7 54.97 -36.86 3.11
CA LYS A 7 54.33 -35.90 2.17
C LYS A 7 52.81 -36.12 2.01
N ASN A 8 52.07 -35.03 2.24
CA ASN A 8 50.77 -34.58 1.69
C ASN A 8 49.91 -35.53 0.82
N LYS A 9 48.60 -35.55 1.11
CA LYS A 9 47.52 -35.18 0.17
C LYS A 9 46.18 -35.00 0.90
N ASN A 10 45.95 -33.79 1.41
CA ASN A 10 44.59 -33.25 1.54
C ASN A 10 44.31 -32.41 0.30
N LYS A 11 43.21 -32.67 -0.43
CA LYS A 11 42.45 -31.68 -1.22
C LYS A 11 41.29 -32.35 -1.97
N SER A 12 40.13 -32.41 -1.33
CA SER A 12 38.81 -32.32 -2.01
C SER A 12 37.67 -32.20 -1.00
N LYS A 13 37.65 -31.10 -0.24
CA LYS A 13 36.40 -30.53 0.27
C LYS A 13 36.29 -29.15 -0.36
N LEU A 14 35.81 -29.12 -1.60
CA LEU A 14 35.44 -27.89 -2.24
C LEU A 14 34.21 -27.37 -1.49
N LEU A 15 34.42 -26.23 -0.82
CA LEU A 15 33.38 -25.42 -0.23
C LEU A 15 32.37 -25.07 -1.32
N GLU A 16 31.18 -25.66 -1.30
CA GLU A 16 30.01 -25.05 -1.92
C GLU A 16 29.73 -23.75 -1.17
N LYS A 17 30.30 -22.66 -1.69
CA LYS A 17 29.99 -21.31 -1.25
C LYS A 17 28.52 -21.09 -1.57
N ARG A 18 27.69 -21.02 -0.53
CA ARG A 18 26.33 -20.47 -0.62
C ARG A 18 26.40 -19.14 -1.38
N PRO A 19 25.56 -18.93 -2.42
CA PRO A 19 25.57 -17.67 -3.15
C PRO A 19 25.29 -16.55 -2.14
N ARG A 20 26.19 -15.57 -2.08
CA ARG A 20 25.92 -14.34 -1.33
C ARG A 20 24.80 -13.64 -2.08
N HIS A 21 23.61 -13.64 -1.50
CA HIS A 21 22.53 -12.81 -1.97
C HIS A 21 22.93 -11.34 -1.71
N VAL A 22 23.48 -10.70 -2.74
CA VAL A 22 23.83 -9.28 -2.67
C VAL A 22 22.55 -8.51 -2.89
N LEU A 23 21.99 -7.98 -1.80
CA LEU A 23 20.86 -7.06 -1.87
C LEU A 23 21.26 -5.84 -2.70
N CYS A 24 20.37 -5.44 -3.61
CA CYS A 24 20.50 -4.20 -4.38
C CYS A 24 20.56 -3.00 -3.43
N LYS A 25 21.15 -1.89 -3.87
CA LYS A 25 21.31 -0.65 -3.09
C LYS A 25 19.96 -0.19 -2.50
N GLU A 26 18.89 -0.35 -3.25
CA GLU A 26 17.52 0.00 -2.88
C GLU A 26 16.93 -0.93 -1.80
N GLN A 27 17.20 -2.23 -1.89
CA GLN A 27 16.81 -3.20 -0.87
C GLN A 27 17.60 -3.04 0.43
N ARG A 28 18.88 -2.61 0.35
CA ARG A 28 19.67 -2.25 1.53
C ARG A 28 19.15 -0.99 2.21
N TYR A 29 18.82 0.04 1.43
CA TYR A 29 18.26 1.28 1.97
C TYR A 29 16.94 1.03 2.71
N SER A 30 16.05 0.21 2.13
CA SER A 30 14.83 -0.26 2.81
C SER A 30 15.12 -1.04 4.10
N GLN A 31 16.11 -1.94 4.10
CA GLN A 31 16.47 -2.70 5.31
C GLN A 31 17.16 -1.85 6.38
N GLU A 32 17.93 -0.83 6.00
CA GLU A 32 18.60 0.09 6.92
C GLU A 32 17.59 1.04 7.59
N MET A 33 16.58 1.50 6.84
CA MET A 33 15.42 2.22 7.39
C MET A 33 14.63 1.36 8.38
N ASP A 34 14.42 0.06 8.09
CA ASP A 34 13.66 -0.86 8.94
C ASP A 34 14.46 -1.32 10.18
N ARG A 35 15.78 -1.54 10.06
CA ARG A 35 16.65 -1.92 11.18
C ARG A 35 16.94 -0.78 12.16
N GLY A 36 16.81 0.47 11.73
CA GLY A 36 16.87 1.62 12.62
C GLY A 36 15.68 1.69 13.59
N SER A 37 14.59 0.97 13.31
CA SER A 37 13.34 1.02 14.07
C SER A 37 13.25 0.03 15.23
N ASP A 38 14.15 -0.95 15.35
CA ASP A 38 14.06 -2.00 16.40
C ASP A 38 14.74 -1.60 17.73
N LYS A 39 15.28 -0.38 17.86
CA LYS A 39 16.09 0.04 19.03
C LYS A 39 15.51 1.14 19.92
N ASP A 40 14.36 1.70 19.58
CA ASP A 40 13.79 2.84 20.32
C ASP A 40 12.46 2.53 21.03
N ASP A 41 12.12 1.25 21.24
CA ASP A 41 10.87 0.83 21.90
C ASP A 41 10.88 0.94 23.44
N GLU A 42 11.80 1.72 24.03
CA GLU A 42 11.92 1.84 25.49
C GLU A 42 12.10 3.30 25.93
N ALA A 43 10.99 4.05 25.86
CA ALA A 43 10.58 5.14 26.75
C ALA A 43 9.85 6.28 26.02
N GLU A 44 8.59 6.06 25.66
CA GLU A 44 7.61 7.14 25.53
C GLU A 44 6.35 6.62 26.23
N SER A 45 6.11 7.07 27.46
CA SER A 45 4.82 6.96 28.14
C SER A 45 3.83 7.88 27.40
N ALA A 46 3.48 7.50 26.18
CA ALA A 46 2.57 8.22 25.31
C ALA A 46 1.15 8.11 25.89
N ASN A 47 0.45 9.24 25.94
CA ASN A 47 -0.99 9.31 26.19
C ASN A 47 -1.69 8.07 25.63
N GLU A 48 -2.39 7.32 26.49
CA GLU A 48 -3.28 6.22 26.06
C GLU A 48 -4.41 6.84 25.24
N TRP A 49 -4.16 7.05 23.96
CA TRP A 49 -5.19 7.45 23.02
C TRP A 49 -6.06 6.22 22.78
N VAL A 50 -7.18 6.18 23.50
CA VAL A 50 -8.14 5.09 23.42
C VAL A 50 -8.92 5.23 22.12
N ILE A 51 -8.87 4.18 21.30
CA ILE A 51 -9.67 4.11 20.09
C ILE A 51 -11.13 3.83 20.50
N PRO A 52 -12.10 4.64 20.05
CA PRO A 52 -13.47 4.55 20.57
C PRO A 52 -14.26 3.35 20.02
N PHE A 53 -13.74 2.63 19.04
CA PHE A 53 -14.40 1.50 18.38
C PHE A 53 -13.42 0.33 18.15
N PRO A 54 -13.92 -0.91 18.01
CA PRO A 54 -13.06 -2.06 17.77
C PRO A 54 -12.49 -2.06 16.35
N VAL A 55 -11.20 -2.37 16.20
CA VAL A 55 -10.60 -2.62 14.90
C VAL A 55 -10.10 -4.06 14.85
N ALA A 56 -10.37 -4.76 13.76
CA ALA A 56 -10.09 -6.18 13.63
C ALA A 56 -9.48 -6.57 12.29
N MET A 57 -8.84 -7.74 12.23
CA MET A 57 -8.40 -8.32 10.96
C MET A 57 -8.57 -9.82 10.93
N TRP A 58 -8.84 -10.39 9.75
CA TRP A 58 -8.57 -11.79 9.50
C TRP A 58 -7.14 -11.93 8.96
N ASP A 59 -6.27 -12.62 9.69
CA ASP A 59 -4.89 -12.91 9.27
C ASP A 59 -4.85 -14.22 8.47
N MET A 60 -4.46 -14.14 7.21
CA MET A 60 -4.30 -15.31 6.34
C MET A 60 -2.91 -15.94 6.40
N GLU A 61 -1.97 -15.32 7.12
CA GLU A 61 -0.59 -15.75 7.27
C GLU A 61 0.19 -15.86 5.94
N HIS A 62 -0.26 -15.14 4.91
CA HIS A 62 0.38 -15.13 3.58
C HIS A 62 1.62 -14.23 3.53
N CYS A 63 1.75 -13.30 4.47
CA CYS A 63 2.81 -12.29 4.51
C CYS A 63 3.90 -12.64 5.53
N ASP A 64 5.13 -12.16 5.30
CA ASP A 64 6.21 -12.21 6.29
C ASP A 64 5.75 -11.50 7.59
N PRO A 65 5.74 -12.18 8.76
CA PRO A 65 5.29 -11.59 10.01
C PRO A 65 5.99 -10.28 10.38
N LYS A 66 7.25 -10.09 9.95
CA LYS A 66 8.02 -8.87 10.27
C LYS A 66 7.60 -7.67 9.44
N LYS A 67 7.18 -7.90 8.20
CA LYS A 67 6.80 -6.85 7.25
C LYS A 67 5.31 -6.57 7.20
N CYS A 68 4.50 -7.49 7.73
CA CYS A 68 3.05 -7.36 7.75
C CYS A 68 2.63 -6.20 8.67
N SER A 69 2.00 -5.18 8.09
CA SER A 69 1.49 -4.03 8.84
C SER A 69 0.34 -4.43 9.79
N GLY A 70 -0.52 -5.37 9.40
CA GLY A 70 -1.58 -5.91 10.28
C GLY A 70 -1.02 -6.56 11.54
N ARG A 71 -0.01 -7.42 11.40
CA ARG A 71 0.69 -8.05 12.53
C ARG A 71 1.47 -7.04 13.38
N LYS A 72 2.03 -5.99 12.78
CA LYS A 72 2.63 -4.87 13.54
C LYS A 72 1.57 -4.18 14.40
N LEU A 73 0.40 -3.84 13.85
CA LEU A 73 -0.70 -3.26 14.61
C LEU A 73 -1.17 -4.18 15.75
N ALA A 74 -1.17 -5.49 15.54
CA ALA A 74 -1.56 -6.47 16.56
C ALA A 74 -0.56 -6.48 17.73
N ARG A 75 0.75 -6.34 17.45
CA ARG A 75 1.79 -6.19 18.49
C ARG A 75 1.61 -4.92 19.33
N HIS A 76 1.13 -3.84 18.73
CA HIS A 76 0.81 -2.60 19.44
C HIS A 76 -0.57 -2.61 20.13
N GLY A 77 -1.32 -3.72 20.07
CA GLY A 77 -2.66 -3.81 20.67
C GLY A 77 -3.73 -2.96 19.97
N LEU A 78 -3.46 -2.46 18.76
CA LEU A 78 -4.38 -1.59 18.02
C LEU A 78 -5.40 -2.37 17.18
N ILE A 79 -5.17 -3.65 16.92
CA ILE A 79 -6.06 -4.49 16.11
C ILE A 79 -6.23 -5.87 16.72
N LYS A 80 -7.46 -6.40 16.67
CA LYS A 80 -7.79 -7.75 17.10
C LYS A 80 -7.72 -8.73 15.94
N VAL A 81 -6.94 -9.80 16.10
CA VAL A 81 -6.89 -10.89 15.11
C VAL A 81 -8.10 -11.81 15.28
N LEU A 82 -8.86 -11.98 14.20
CA LEU A 82 -10.04 -12.83 14.12
C LEU A 82 -9.66 -14.19 13.53
N ARG A 83 -10.28 -15.25 14.05
CA ARG A 83 -10.18 -16.59 13.46
C ARG A 83 -11.00 -16.66 12.18
N LEU A 84 -10.55 -17.45 11.22
CA LEU A 84 -11.30 -17.71 9.99
C LEU A 84 -12.67 -18.33 10.32
N GLY A 85 -13.76 -17.75 9.81
CA GLY A 85 -15.14 -18.13 10.17
C GLY A 85 -15.78 -17.27 11.26
N ALA A 86 -14.99 -16.49 12.01
CA ALA A 86 -15.53 -15.51 12.94
C ALA A 86 -16.29 -14.41 12.17
N ARG A 87 -17.42 -13.97 12.74
CA ARG A 87 -18.21 -12.85 12.22
C ARG A 87 -17.69 -11.55 12.82
N PHE A 88 -17.56 -10.51 12.00
CA PHE A 88 -17.36 -9.14 12.45
C PHE A 88 -18.64 -8.33 12.16
N PRO A 89 -19.24 -7.64 13.14
CA PRO A 89 -20.48 -6.92 12.93
C PRO A 89 -20.30 -5.61 12.16
N GLY A 90 -19.12 -4.99 12.22
CA GLY A 90 -18.86 -3.69 11.62
C GLY A 90 -18.45 -3.75 10.14
N LEU A 91 -17.94 -2.61 9.67
CA LEU A 91 -17.51 -2.42 8.29
C LEU A 91 -16.30 -3.29 7.97
N CYS A 92 -16.31 -3.99 6.85
CA CYS A 92 -15.15 -4.79 6.42
C CYS A 92 -14.68 -4.34 5.05
N LEU A 93 -13.38 -4.07 4.93
CA LEU A 93 -12.72 -3.88 3.64
C LEU A 93 -12.46 -5.25 3.02
N THR A 94 -13.10 -5.52 1.89
CA THR A 94 -13.00 -6.82 1.20
C THR A 94 -13.32 -6.65 -0.28
N PRO A 95 -12.65 -7.39 -1.19
CA PRO A 95 -12.95 -7.34 -2.63
C PRO A 95 -14.37 -7.83 -2.98
N ILE A 96 -15.08 -8.48 -2.05
CA ILE A 96 -16.50 -8.87 -2.23
C ILE A 96 -17.45 -7.67 -2.04
N GLY A 97 -16.96 -6.56 -1.49
CA GLY A 97 -17.73 -5.33 -1.34
C GLY A 97 -18.29 -4.84 -2.67
N LYS A 98 -19.50 -4.25 -2.63
CA LYS A 98 -20.12 -3.61 -3.80
C LYS A 98 -20.16 -2.09 -3.72
N LYS A 99 -20.13 -1.56 -2.50
CA LYS A 99 -20.16 -0.12 -2.21
C LYS A 99 -18.79 0.32 -1.75
N CYS A 100 -18.36 1.50 -2.17
CA CYS A 100 -17.16 2.12 -1.63
C CYS A 100 -17.42 2.64 -0.22
N VAL A 101 -16.38 2.66 0.60
CA VAL A 101 -16.39 3.40 1.87
C VAL A 101 -16.76 4.85 1.57
N ASN A 102 -17.68 5.38 2.35
CA ASN A 102 -18.16 6.75 2.21
C ASN A 102 -18.54 7.32 3.60
N PRO A 103 -18.73 8.64 3.75
CA PRO A 103 -18.97 9.26 5.05
C PRO A 103 -20.20 8.74 5.82
N THR A 104 -21.22 8.20 5.14
CA THR A 104 -22.40 7.61 5.82
C THR A 104 -22.08 6.35 6.61
N ASP A 105 -20.94 5.70 6.34
CA ASP A 105 -20.48 4.54 7.09
C ASP A 105 -19.99 4.91 8.52
N ARG A 106 -19.94 6.21 8.87
CA ARG A 106 -19.52 6.70 10.20
C ARG A 106 -20.27 6.03 11.34
N GLU A 107 -21.59 5.89 11.25
CA GLU A 107 -22.40 5.27 12.32
C GLU A 107 -22.02 3.80 12.54
N ILE A 108 -21.76 3.07 11.45
CA ILE A 108 -21.34 1.66 11.49
C ILE A 108 -19.97 1.54 12.16
N VAL A 109 -19.02 2.42 11.79
CA VAL A 109 -17.69 2.44 12.38
C VAL A 109 -17.75 2.82 13.86
N GLN A 110 -18.58 3.79 14.23
CA GLN A 110 -18.73 4.21 15.62
C GLN A 110 -19.27 3.09 16.51
N GLU A 111 -20.30 2.37 16.07
CA GLU A 111 -20.98 1.36 16.89
C GLU A 111 -20.26 0.01 16.86
N TYR A 112 -19.79 -0.42 15.68
CA TYR A 112 -19.30 -1.77 15.45
C TYR A 112 -17.84 -1.83 14.98
N GLY A 113 -17.23 -0.70 14.65
CA GLY A 113 -15.85 -0.61 14.21
C GLY A 113 -15.61 -1.03 12.76
N CYS A 114 -14.33 -1.23 12.43
CA CYS A 114 -13.90 -1.63 11.08
C CYS A 114 -12.96 -2.85 11.10
N ALA A 115 -12.94 -3.59 10.00
CA ALA A 115 -12.10 -4.75 9.81
C ALA A 115 -11.47 -4.82 8.42
N VAL A 116 -10.33 -5.50 8.36
CA VAL A 116 -9.59 -5.75 7.10
C VAL A 116 -9.24 -7.23 6.94
N VAL A 117 -8.94 -7.64 5.71
CA VAL A 117 -8.43 -8.98 5.42
C VAL A 117 -6.93 -8.88 5.12
N ASP A 118 -6.10 -9.35 6.04
CA ASP A 118 -4.65 -9.36 5.88
C ASP A 118 -4.21 -10.57 5.04
N CYS A 119 -3.98 -10.31 3.76
CA CYS A 119 -3.51 -11.31 2.80
C CYS A 119 -2.52 -10.65 1.83
N SER A 120 -1.67 -11.46 1.20
CA SER A 120 -0.78 -10.96 0.17
C SER A 120 -1.55 -10.67 -1.11
N TRP A 121 -1.25 -9.56 -1.78
CA TRP A 121 -1.78 -9.23 -3.10
C TRP A 121 -1.61 -10.37 -4.13
N ALA A 122 -0.53 -11.16 -4.03
CA ALA A 122 -0.26 -12.31 -4.90
C ALA A 122 -1.18 -13.53 -4.67
N ARG A 123 -2.01 -13.53 -3.62
CA ARG A 123 -2.85 -14.67 -3.23
C ARG A 123 -4.29 -14.27 -2.94
N LEU A 124 -4.77 -13.21 -3.61
CA LEU A 124 -6.18 -12.80 -3.50
C LEU A 124 -7.11 -13.92 -3.94
N ASP A 125 -6.83 -14.57 -5.07
CA ASP A 125 -7.68 -15.63 -5.63
C ASP A 125 -7.80 -16.86 -4.72
N ASP A 126 -6.74 -17.17 -3.96
CA ASP A 126 -6.71 -18.27 -2.99
C ASP A 126 -7.44 -17.94 -1.68
N THR A 127 -7.74 -16.66 -1.43
CA THR A 127 -8.21 -16.20 -0.12
C THR A 127 -9.70 -16.52 0.05
N PRO A 128 -10.09 -17.26 1.10
CA PRO A 128 -11.46 -17.74 1.27
C PRO A 128 -12.38 -16.65 1.85
N PHE A 129 -12.58 -15.56 1.11
CA PHE A 129 -13.40 -14.41 1.51
C PHE A 129 -14.84 -14.80 1.93
N ASN A 130 -15.40 -15.86 1.35
CA ASN A 130 -16.72 -16.40 1.73
C ASN A 130 -16.82 -16.87 3.20
N ARG A 131 -15.68 -17.17 3.85
CA ARG A 131 -15.62 -17.55 5.26
C ARG A 131 -15.52 -16.36 6.21
N MET A 132 -15.30 -15.15 5.69
CA MET A 132 -15.20 -13.92 6.46
C MET A 132 -16.53 -13.19 6.37
N LYS A 133 -17.33 -13.29 7.44
CA LYS A 133 -18.72 -12.81 7.43
C LYS A 133 -18.83 -11.44 8.08
N THR A 134 -19.35 -10.48 7.31
CA THR A 134 -19.72 -9.13 7.76
C THR A 134 -21.04 -8.72 7.10
N PRO A 135 -21.92 -7.98 7.80
CA PRO A 135 -23.10 -7.37 7.18
C PRO A 135 -22.76 -6.14 6.32
N HIS A 136 -21.57 -5.55 6.49
CA HIS A 136 -21.19 -4.27 5.87
C HIS A 136 -19.87 -4.39 5.08
N PRO A 137 -19.81 -5.22 4.02
CA PRO A 137 -18.63 -5.26 3.15
C PRO A 137 -18.53 -3.96 2.33
N ARG A 138 -17.32 -3.41 2.23
CA ARG A 138 -16.99 -2.21 1.46
C ARG A 138 -15.73 -2.43 0.63
N LEU A 139 -15.69 -1.76 -0.52
CA LEU A 139 -14.48 -1.51 -1.28
C LEU A 139 -13.84 -0.21 -0.79
N LEU A 140 -12.53 -0.12 -0.89
CA LEU A 140 -11.86 1.15 -0.71
C LEU A 140 -11.83 1.88 -2.07
N PRO A 141 -12.10 3.19 -2.12
CA PRO A 141 -11.91 3.95 -3.35
C PRO A 141 -10.42 4.02 -3.72
N PHE A 142 -10.15 4.58 -4.91
CA PHE A 142 -8.80 4.74 -5.43
C PHE A 142 -7.92 5.53 -4.47
N PHE A 143 -6.74 4.97 -4.20
CA PHE A 143 -5.65 5.62 -3.48
C PHE A 143 -4.32 5.11 -4.02
N VAL A 144 -3.26 5.87 -3.76
CA VAL A 144 -1.89 5.48 -4.08
C VAL A 144 -1.18 5.05 -2.80
N ALA A 145 -0.54 3.90 -2.85
CA ALA A 145 0.24 3.37 -1.73
C ALA A 145 1.46 4.26 -1.44
N ALA A 146 1.67 4.56 -0.16
CA ALA A 146 2.87 5.22 0.37
C ALA A 146 3.79 4.27 1.14
N ASN A 147 3.37 3.02 1.36
CA ASN A 147 4.20 2.02 2.00
C ASN A 147 5.47 1.67 1.16
N PRO A 148 6.61 1.34 1.79
CA PRO A 148 7.86 1.08 1.08
C PRO A 148 7.84 -0.09 0.08
N ILE A 149 6.89 -1.02 0.20
CA ILE A 149 6.82 -2.22 -0.64
C ILE A 149 6.12 -1.89 -1.97
N ASN A 150 5.07 -1.09 -1.92
CA ASN A 150 4.19 -0.79 -3.06
C ASN A 150 4.12 0.71 -3.37
N TYR A 151 5.10 1.51 -2.95
CA TYR A 151 5.08 2.96 -3.11
C TYR A 151 4.74 3.38 -4.56
N GLY A 152 3.80 4.30 -4.69
CA GLY A 152 3.35 4.82 -5.99
C GLY A 152 2.40 3.91 -6.76
N LYS A 153 2.13 2.70 -6.28
CA LYS A 153 1.19 1.79 -6.95
C LYS A 153 -0.27 2.11 -6.59
N PRO A 154 -1.18 2.11 -7.57
CA PRO A 154 -2.59 2.34 -7.34
C PRO A 154 -3.24 1.13 -6.66
N CYS A 155 -4.13 1.39 -5.70
CA CYS A 155 -4.97 0.40 -5.00
C CYS A 155 -4.24 -0.73 -4.24
N GLU A 156 -2.91 -0.84 -4.31
CA GLU A 156 -2.10 -1.84 -3.61
C GLU A 156 -1.71 -1.39 -2.18
N LEU A 157 -2.70 -0.90 -1.43
CA LEU A 157 -2.50 -0.42 -0.06
C LEU A 157 -2.12 -1.54 0.90
N SER A 158 -1.43 -1.17 1.97
CA SER A 158 -1.23 -2.02 3.14
C SER A 158 -2.44 -1.98 4.08
N CYS A 159 -2.54 -2.95 5.00
CA CYS A 159 -3.65 -3.03 5.97
C CYS A 159 -3.79 -1.75 6.81
N VAL A 160 -2.68 -1.13 7.23
CA VAL A 160 -2.73 0.13 8.00
C VAL A 160 -3.23 1.31 7.16
N GLU A 161 -2.82 1.42 5.89
CA GLU A 161 -3.28 2.48 4.99
C GLU A 161 -4.78 2.33 4.69
N ALA A 162 -5.24 1.10 4.49
CA ALA A 162 -6.65 0.80 4.26
C ALA A 162 -7.53 1.15 5.47
N ILE A 163 -7.06 0.82 6.69
CA ILE A 163 -7.71 1.25 7.94
C ILE A 163 -7.72 2.77 8.02
N ALA A 164 -6.56 3.42 7.88
CA ALA A 164 -6.43 4.87 8.01
C ALA A 164 -7.32 5.63 7.02
N ALA A 165 -7.36 5.21 5.75
CA ALA A 165 -8.24 5.77 4.74
C ALA A 165 -9.72 5.65 5.12
N THR A 166 -10.12 4.49 5.65
CA THR A 166 -11.49 4.25 6.11
C THR A 166 -11.85 5.17 7.28
N LEU A 167 -10.96 5.29 8.25
CA LEU A 167 -11.15 6.17 9.42
C LEU A 167 -11.23 7.63 8.97
N PHE A 168 -10.37 8.05 8.06
CA PHE A 168 -10.39 9.42 7.53
C PHE A 168 -11.71 9.74 6.83
N ILE A 169 -12.16 8.89 5.89
CA ILE A 169 -13.40 9.09 5.13
C ILE A 169 -14.63 9.12 6.06
N THR A 170 -14.62 8.32 7.13
CA THR A 170 -15.71 8.28 8.13
C THR A 170 -15.61 9.37 9.21
N GLY A 171 -14.62 10.25 9.10
CA GLY A 171 -14.45 11.44 9.93
C GLY A 171 -13.77 11.17 11.28
N TYR A 172 -12.81 10.25 11.30
CA TYR A 172 -11.88 9.93 12.38
C TYR A 172 -10.41 10.17 11.95
N PRO A 173 -10.04 11.41 11.56
CA PRO A 173 -8.72 11.71 11.02
C PRO A 173 -7.60 11.59 12.06
N ASP A 174 -7.90 11.79 13.34
CA ASP A 174 -6.88 11.73 14.39
C ASP A 174 -6.55 10.28 14.76
N GLU A 175 -7.55 9.39 14.76
CA GLU A 175 -7.33 7.95 14.82
C GLU A 175 -6.54 7.46 13.60
N ALA A 176 -6.87 7.95 12.39
CA ALA A 176 -6.11 7.62 11.19
C ALA A 176 -4.61 7.99 11.33
N LYS A 177 -4.32 9.19 11.84
CA LYS A 177 -2.95 9.63 12.15
C LYS A 177 -2.28 8.76 13.22
N LEU A 178 -3.02 8.33 14.25
CA LEU A 178 -2.48 7.43 15.27
C LEU A 178 -2.04 6.09 14.69
N TYR A 179 -2.86 5.48 13.82
CA TYR A 179 -2.53 4.22 13.16
C TYR A 179 -1.27 4.35 12.29
N LEU A 180 -1.21 5.42 11.49
CA LEU A 180 -0.08 5.68 10.60
C LEU A 180 1.18 6.08 11.39
N GLY A 181 1.04 6.74 12.54
CA GLY A 181 2.14 7.15 13.40
C GLY A 181 2.96 5.98 13.98
N LYS A 182 2.48 4.75 13.90
CA LYS A 182 3.27 3.53 14.23
C LYS A 182 4.26 3.14 13.12
N PHE A 183 4.28 3.88 12.02
CA PHE A 183 5.12 3.64 10.86
C PHE A 183 5.86 4.93 10.53
N SER A 184 7.20 4.87 10.43
CA SER A 184 8.01 6.05 10.13
C SER A 184 7.61 6.75 8.82
N TRP A 185 7.18 5.97 7.83
CA TRP A 185 6.67 6.43 6.53
C TRP A 185 5.17 6.77 6.52
N GLY A 186 4.44 6.52 7.62
CA GLY A 186 2.96 6.57 7.62
C GLY A 186 2.39 7.95 7.29
N HIS A 187 3.08 9.04 7.68
CA HIS A 187 2.68 10.41 7.35
C HIS A 187 2.58 10.64 5.84
N SER A 188 3.47 10.03 5.05
CA SER A 188 3.51 10.17 3.60
C SER A 188 2.23 9.68 2.91
N PHE A 189 1.46 8.76 3.54
CA PHE A 189 0.18 8.32 2.99
C PHE A 189 -0.86 9.45 2.97
N LEU A 190 -0.94 10.23 4.05
CA LEU A 190 -1.87 11.35 4.17
C LEU A 190 -1.47 12.50 3.24
N GLU A 191 -0.17 12.78 3.14
CA GLU A 191 0.35 13.82 2.25
C GLU A 191 0.07 13.47 0.78
N LEU A 192 0.46 12.25 0.36
CA LEU A 192 0.31 11.76 -1.01
C LEU A 192 -1.16 11.76 -1.48
N ASN A 193 -2.09 11.43 -0.59
CA ASN A 193 -3.51 11.28 -0.92
C ASN A 193 -4.40 12.39 -0.36
N SER A 194 -3.83 13.51 0.08
CA SER A 194 -4.54 14.62 0.73
C SER A 194 -5.76 15.12 -0.06
N GLU A 195 -5.59 15.45 -1.34
CA GLU A 195 -6.69 15.89 -2.23
C GLU A 195 -7.85 14.88 -2.28
N LEU A 196 -7.53 13.59 -2.39
CA LEU A 196 -8.52 12.50 -2.45
C LEU A 196 -9.21 12.28 -1.10
N LEU A 197 -8.44 12.23 -0.01
CA LEU A 197 -8.94 12.03 1.34
C LEU A 197 -9.93 13.13 1.74
N GLU A 198 -9.58 14.39 1.48
CA GLU A 198 -10.45 15.54 1.74
C GLU A 198 -11.69 15.51 0.85
N SER A 199 -11.54 15.23 -0.44
CA SER A 199 -12.68 15.16 -1.37
C SER A 199 -13.65 14.03 -1.00
N TYR A 200 -13.16 12.84 -0.67
CA TYR A 200 -14.00 11.71 -0.26
C TYR A 200 -14.70 11.93 1.07
N ALA A 201 -14.06 12.63 2.02
CA ALA A 201 -14.68 12.96 3.30
C ALA A 201 -15.87 13.93 3.17
N LEU A 202 -15.95 14.69 2.07
CA LEU A 202 -17.06 15.62 1.78
C LEU A 202 -18.21 14.97 1.01
N CYS A 203 -18.04 13.75 0.48
CA CYS A 203 -19.06 13.07 -0.30
C CYS A 203 -20.28 12.66 0.56
N ALA A 204 -21.47 12.73 -0.02
CA ALA A 204 -22.70 12.30 0.65
C ALA A 204 -22.95 10.80 0.55
N ASN A 205 -22.43 10.11 -0.47
CA ASN A 205 -22.71 8.69 -0.71
C ASN A 205 -21.60 7.99 -1.54
N SER A 206 -21.74 6.67 -1.70
CA SER A 206 -20.78 5.84 -2.46
C SER A 206 -20.70 6.18 -3.95
N GLU A 207 -21.75 6.71 -4.57
CA GLU A 207 -21.76 7.05 -6.01
C GLU A 207 -20.97 8.34 -6.26
N GLU A 208 -21.08 9.30 -5.35
CA GLU A 208 -20.28 10.53 -5.38
C GLU A 208 -18.80 10.24 -5.18
N VAL A 209 -18.45 9.32 -4.26
CA VAL A 209 -17.06 8.87 -4.08
C VAL A 209 -16.48 8.30 -5.40
N ILE A 210 -17.26 7.49 -6.12
CA ILE A 210 -16.86 6.97 -7.44
C ILE A 210 -16.72 8.10 -8.46
N THR A 211 -17.62 9.07 -8.45
CA THR A 211 -17.57 10.23 -9.37
C THR A 211 -16.32 11.10 -9.14
N VAL A 212 -15.98 11.36 -7.87
CA VAL A 212 -14.74 12.08 -7.49
C VAL A 212 -13.51 11.28 -7.94
N GLN A 213 -13.51 9.98 -7.71
CA GLN A 213 -12.45 9.07 -8.16
C GLN A 213 -12.25 9.15 -9.69
N GLU A 214 -13.32 9.00 -10.47
CA GLU A 214 -13.25 9.03 -11.93
C GLU A 214 -12.72 10.36 -12.45
N LYS A 215 -13.18 11.47 -11.88
CA LYS A 215 -12.69 12.81 -12.21
C LYS A 215 -11.19 12.97 -11.93
N PHE A 216 -10.73 12.47 -10.79
CA PHE A 216 -9.31 12.52 -10.44
C PHE A 216 -8.46 11.69 -11.41
N LEU A 217 -8.91 10.48 -11.74
CA LEU A 217 -8.20 9.61 -12.69
C LEU A 217 -8.16 10.21 -14.09
N GLU A 218 -9.24 10.85 -14.53
CA GLU A 218 -9.28 11.49 -15.84
C GLU A 218 -8.35 12.70 -15.92
N LYS A 219 -8.33 13.55 -14.87
CA LYS A 219 -7.36 14.65 -14.73
C LYS A 219 -5.92 14.12 -14.79
N ALA A 220 -5.61 13.06 -14.04
CA ALA A 220 -4.27 12.46 -14.03
C ALA A 220 -3.87 11.88 -15.41
N ARG A 221 -4.81 11.29 -16.16
CA ARG A 221 -4.57 10.84 -17.54
C ARG A 221 -4.28 12.01 -18.46
N GLN A 222 -5.07 13.08 -18.38
CA GLN A 222 -4.86 14.27 -19.21
C GLN A 222 -3.52 14.93 -18.90
N GLU A 223 -3.16 15.11 -17.62
CA GLU A 223 -1.85 15.65 -17.22
C GLU A 223 -0.69 14.81 -17.76
N ARG A 224 -0.85 13.48 -17.81
CA ARG A 224 0.16 12.61 -18.43
C ARG A 224 0.26 12.84 -19.94
N LEU A 225 -0.85 12.97 -20.64
CA LEU A 225 -0.86 13.26 -22.09
C LEU A 225 -0.23 14.62 -22.39
N ASP A 226 -0.56 15.64 -21.60
CA ASP A 226 -0.01 16.99 -21.76
C ASP A 226 1.51 17.01 -21.55
N ARG A 227 2.01 16.26 -20.55
CA ARG A 227 3.45 16.09 -20.33
C ARG A 227 4.16 15.40 -21.49
N LEU A 228 3.52 14.41 -22.12
CA LEU A 228 4.07 13.72 -23.29
C LEU A 228 4.00 14.57 -24.57
N ALA A 229 3.11 15.57 -24.61
CA ALA A 229 3.02 16.51 -25.73
C ALA A 229 4.07 17.63 -25.68
N LEU A 230 4.73 17.84 -24.54
CA LEU A 230 5.83 18.79 -24.39
C LEU A 230 7.13 18.20 -24.97
N PRO A 231 7.89 18.96 -25.76
CA PRO A 231 9.21 18.51 -26.21
C PRO A 231 10.14 18.22 -25.03
N ASP A 232 10.80 17.06 -25.03
CA ASP A 232 11.75 16.64 -23.99
C ASP A 232 12.99 17.55 -23.88
N PHE A 233 13.28 18.32 -24.94
CA PHE A 233 14.40 19.25 -25.00
C PHE A 233 13.91 20.71 -25.00
N PRO A 234 14.60 21.62 -24.28
CA PRO A 234 14.36 23.04 -24.44
C PRO A 234 14.53 23.41 -25.91
N GLN A 235 13.67 24.28 -26.43
CA GLN A 235 13.83 24.81 -27.78
C GLN A 235 15.24 25.39 -27.90
N SER A 236 16.08 24.78 -28.73
CA SER A 236 17.36 25.40 -29.04
C SER A 236 17.04 26.64 -29.86
N ASP A 237 17.47 27.81 -29.40
CA ASP A 237 17.52 29.03 -30.21
C ASP A 237 18.58 28.85 -31.32
N THR A 238 18.33 27.93 -32.24
CA THR A 238 19.07 27.81 -33.48
C THR A 238 18.14 28.31 -34.58
N ASP A 239 18.32 29.59 -34.89
CA ASP A 239 17.67 30.28 -35.99
C ASP A 239 17.98 29.52 -37.30
N SER A 240 17.01 28.81 -37.89
CA SER A 240 17.01 28.36 -39.30
C SER A 240 15.73 27.62 -39.70
N GLU A 241 14.96 28.27 -40.58
CA GLU A 241 14.19 27.78 -41.73
C GLU A 241 13.31 26.51 -41.59
N GLU A 242 12.01 26.74 -41.82
CA GLU A 242 10.89 25.80 -41.89
C GLU A 242 11.22 24.49 -42.61
N ARG A 243 10.99 23.36 -41.93
CA ARG A 243 10.71 22.06 -42.58
C ARG A 243 9.47 21.45 -41.97
N GLU A 244 8.44 21.29 -42.80
CA GLU A 244 7.30 20.42 -42.51
C GLU A 244 7.69 18.95 -42.67
N GLU A 245 7.23 18.11 -41.74
CA GLU A 245 6.98 16.64 -41.84
C GLU A 245 6.91 16.09 -40.38
N ASP A 246 6.02 15.20 -39.93
CA ASP A 246 4.99 14.36 -40.55
C ASP A 246 3.92 13.99 -39.49
N LYS A 247 2.63 14.02 -39.85
CA LYS A 247 1.48 13.80 -38.93
C LYS A 247 1.17 12.32 -38.62
N ASP A 248 1.98 11.39 -39.14
CA ASP A 248 1.66 9.95 -39.09
C ASP A 248 2.11 9.25 -37.80
N GLU A 249 3.04 9.82 -37.02
CA GLU A 249 3.55 9.18 -35.80
C GLU A 249 2.60 9.36 -34.58
N ALA A 250 1.88 10.48 -34.53
CA ALA A 250 0.91 10.79 -33.48
C ALA A 250 -0.33 9.86 -33.50
N THR A 251 -0.70 9.32 -34.66
CA THR A 251 -1.87 8.42 -34.78
C THR A 251 -1.58 6.97 -34.38
N LYS A 252 -0.30 6.58 -34.30
CA LYS A 252 0.12 5.24 -33.87
C LYS A 252 0.17 5.13 -32.35
N VAL A 253 0.70 6.16 -31.70
CA VAL A 253 0.77 6.26 -30.22
C VAL A 253 -0.61 6.30 -29.56
N THR A 254 -1.59 6.94 -30.21
CA THR A 254 -2.97 7.03 -29.68
C THR A 254 -3.72 5.69 -29.70
N LYS A 255 -3.39 4.77 -30.63
CA LYS A 255 -3.96 3.41 -30.64
C LYS A 255 -3.38 2.51 -29.55
N ASP A 256 -2.07 2.59 -29.32
CA ASP A 256 -1.41 1.75 -28.31
C ASP A 256 -1.81 2.12 -26.87
N ILE A 257 -2.25 3.37 -26.63
CA ILE A 257 -2.75 3.83 -25.33
C ILE A 257 -4.19 3.32 -25.06
N ALA A 258 -5.01 3.15 -26.10
CA ALA A 258 -6.38 2.67 -25.97
C ALA A 258 -6.47 1.16 -25.63
N ASP A 259 -5.42 0.40 -25.93
CA ASP A 259 -5.34 -1.05 -25.70
C ASP A 259 -4.77 -1.43 -24.31
N ILE A 260 -4.45 -0.46 -23.45
CA ILE A 260 -4.11 -0.70 -22.05
C ILE A 260 -5.39 -1.05 -21.28
N LYS A 261 -5.79 -2.32 -21.35
CA LYS A 261 -6.90 -2.89 -20.59
C LYS A 261 -6.64 -2.84 -19.08
N ILE A 262 -7.64 -2.33 -18.36
CA ILE A 262 -7.92 -2.61 -16.94
C ILE A 262 -8.44 -4.05 -16.83
#